data_AF-A0A926IG98-F1
#
_entry.id   AF-A0A926IG98-F1
#
_cell.length_a   1.000
_cell.length_b   1.000
_cell.length_c   1.000
_cell.angle_alpha   90.00
_cell.angle_beta   90.00
_cell.angle_gamma   90.00
#
_symmetry.space_group_name_H-M   'P 1'
#
loop_
_entity.id
_entity.type
_entity.pdbx_description
1 polymer ?
#
loop_
_entity_poly.entity_id
_entity_poly.type
_entity_poly.pdbx_seq_one_letter_code
_entity_poly.pdbx_strand_id
1 'polypeptide(L)' 'MKRTCSCGEIPGKKTILQNYVDVGITTEFQDNGVFKNNKALILENNYCPQCGKEYEKAPIADQAN' A
#
# COMPACT_ATOMS: atom_id res chain seq x y z
N MET A 1 1.56 -3.71 5.49
CA MET A 1 0.76 -3.28 6.65
C MET A 1 -0.71 -3.30 6.26
N LYS A 2 -1.56 -4.09 6.93
CA LYS A 2 -2.99 -4.22 6.57
C LYS A 2 -3.76 -3.02 7.12
N ARG A 3 -4.37 -2.21 6.26
CA ARG A 3 -5.13 -1.01 6.63
C ARG A 3 -6.63 -1.28 6.53
N THR A 4 -7.39 -0.87 7.55
CA THR A 4 -8.83 -1.12 7.63
C THR A 4 -9.60 0.18 7.80
N CYS A 5 -10.82 0.20 7.24
CA CYS A 5 -11.80 1.27 7.42
C CYS A 5 -13.18 0.66 7.72
N SER A 6 -13.99 1.36 8.51
CA SER A 6 -15.40 1.01 8.77
C SER A 6 -16.36 1.67 7.77
N CYS A 7 -15.85 2.43 6.83
CA CYS A 7 -16.64 2.92 5.70
C CYS A 7 -17.01 1.72 4.81
N GLY A 8 -18.32 1.44 4.70
CA GLY A 8 -18.84 0.21 4.09
C GLY A 8 -19.04 -0.95 5.07
N GLU A 9 -19.10 -0.67 6.38
CA GLU A 9 -19.30 -1.67 7.43
C GLU A 9 -20.54 -2.56 7.19
N ILE A 10 -20.26 -3.84 7.01
CA ILE A 10 -21.23 -4.93 7.18
C ILE A 10 -20.98 -5.46 8.59
N PRO A 11 -22.01 -5.59 9.46
CA PRO A 11 -21.82 -6.05 10.84
C PRO A 11 -20.95 -7.31 10.91
N GLY A 12 -19.88 -7.26 11.70
CA GLY A 12 -18.92 -8.36 11.88
C GLY A 12 -17.83 -8.48 10.83
N LYS A 13 -17.71 -7.55 9.86
CA LYS A 13 -16.67 -7.56 8.81
C LYS A 13 -15.93 -6.23 8.74
N LYS A 14 -14.59 -6.27 8.65
CA LYS A 14 -13.76 -5.11 8.33
C LYS A 14 -13.47 -5.06 6.83
N THR A 15 -13.65 -3.90 6.21
CA THR A 15 -13.24 -3.69 4.81
C THR A 15 -11.71 -3.51 4.77
N ILE A 16 -11.06 -4.34 3.98
CA ILE A 16 -9.62 -4.23 3.69
C ILE A 16 -9.48 -3.40 2.43
N LEU A 17 -8.83 -2.26 2.53
CA LEU A 17 -8.64 -1.37 1.39
C LEU A 17 -7.17 -1.37 0.99
N GLN A 18 -6.94 -1.55 -0.31
CA GLN A 18 -5.62 -1.34 -0.87
C GLN A 18 -5.31 0.15 -0.80
N ASN A 19 -4.18 0.46 -0.17
CA ASN A 19 -3.83 1.81 0.22
C ASN A 19 -2.59 2.30 -0.53
N TYR A 20 -2.24 1.69 -1.65
CA TYR A 20 -1.07 2.08 -2.43
C TYR A 20 -1.42 2.11 -3.91
N VAL A 21 -0.68 2.93 -4.65
CA VAL A 21 -0.76 3.01 -6.10
C VAL A 21 0.64 2.93 -6.68
N ASP A 22 0.78 2.13 -7.73
CA ASP A 22 2.01 2.06 -8.52
C ASP A 22 2.02 3.27 -9.45
N VAL A 23 3.01 4.15 -9.28
CA VAL A 23 3.11 5.41 -10.04
C VAL A 23 4.24 5.42 -11.06
N GLY A 24 5.05 4.37 -11.09
CA GLY A 24 6.13 4.27 -12.05
C GLY A 24 7.10 3.15 -11.73
N ILE A 25 8.24 3.18 -12.42
CA ILE A 25 9.34 2.24 -12.26
C ILE A 25 10.63 3.04 -12.19
N THR A 26 11.44 2.76 -11.17
CA THR A 26 12.84 3.22 -11.12
C THR A 26 13.74 2.11 -11.66
N THR A 27 14.70 2.46 -12.49
CA THR A 27 15.64 1.53 -13.11
C THR A 27 17.07 2.03 -12.91
N GLU A 28 18.02 1.11 -12.78
CA GLU A 28 19.44 1.44 -12.77
C GLU A 28 19.97 1.40 -14.20
N PHE A 29 20.61 2.49 -14.63
CA PHE A 29 21.22 2.62 -15.94
C PHE A 29 22.65 2.09 -15.92
N GLN A 30 22.99 1.25 -16.89
CA GLN A 30 24.37 0.86 -17.19
C GLN A 30 24.88 1.61 -18.43
N ASP A 31 26.19 1.83 -18.49
CA ASP A 31 26.86 2.54 -19.58
C ASP A 31 26.72 1.85 -20.95
N ASN A 32 26.33 0.57 -20.96
CA ASN A 32 26.06 -0.23 -22.16
C ASN A 32 24.60 -0.14 -22.66
N GLY A 33 23.77 0.71 -22.05
CA GLY A 33 22.37 0.91 -22.43
C GLY A 33 21.41 -0.17 -21.92
N VAL A 34 21.87 -1.09 -21.07
CA VAL A 34 21.01 -2.14 -20.48
C VAL A 34 20.37 -1.64 -19.19
N PHE A 35 19.05 -1.81 -19.09
CA PHE A 35 18.28 -1.58 -17.87
C PHE A 35 18.42 -2.77 -16.91
N LYS A 36 18.76 -2.52 -15.65
CA LYS A 36 18.81 -3.56 -14.60
C LYS A 36 18.13 -3.07 -13.33
N ASN A 37 17.76 -4.01 -12.45
CA ASN A 37 17.23 -3.73 -11.11
C ASN A 37 15.98 -2.84 -11.09
N ASN A 38 15.04 -3.11 -12.00
CA ASN A 38 13.76 -2.41 -12.04
C ASN A 38 13.01 -2.60 -10.71
N LYS A 39 12.65 -1.48 -10.09
CA LYS A 39 11.82 -1.44 -8.87
C LYS A 39 10.58 -0.61 -9.14
N ALA A 40 9.42 -1.10 -8.75
CA ALA A 40 8.20 -0.32 -8.79
C ALA A 40 8.31 0.88 -7.83
N LEU A 41 7.85 2.04 -8.28
CA LEU A 41 7.67 3.22 -7.44
C LEU A 41 6.24 3.22 -6.91
N ILE A 42 6.11 3.06 -5.59
CA ILE A 42 4.82 2.89 -4.92
C ILE A 42 4.56 4.14 -4.06
N LEU A 43 3.39 4.76 -4.23
CA LEU A 43 2.90 5.78 -3.29
C LEU A 43 1.94 5.15 -2.30
N GLU A 44 2.20 5.33 -1.01
CA GLU A 44 1.26 4.95 0.04
C GLU A 44 0.24 6.06 0.30
N ASN A 45 -1.03 5.70 0.26
CA ASN A 45 -2.16 6.50 0.69
C ASN A 45 -2.54 6.15 2.14
N ASN A 46 -2.46 7.13 3.04
CA ASN A 46 -2.84 6.96 4.45
C ASN A 46 -4.34 7.15 4.71
N TYR A 47 -5.12 7.46 3.67
CA TYR A 47 -6.54 7.78 3.77
C TYR A 47 -7.39 6.80 2.97
N CYS A 48 -8.60 6.57 3.46
CA CYS A 48 -9.59 5.80 2.74
C CYS A 48 -10.07 6.57 1.49
N PRO A 49 -10.02 5.97 0.28
CA PRO A 49 -10.50 6.60 -0.95
C PRO A 49 -12.03 6.81 -0.96
N GLN A 50 -12.80 6.08 -0.15
CA GLN A 50 -14.26 6.22 -0.11
C GLN A 50 -14.74 7.33 0.83
N CYS A 51 -14.13 7.47 2.02
CA CYS A 51 -14.63 8.39 3.05
C CYS A 51 -13.63 9.46 3.48
N GLY A 52 -12.39 9.43 2.97
CA GLY A 52 -11.35 10.41 3.28
C GLY A 52 -10.76 10.31 4.69
N LYS A 53 -11.21 9.38 5.54
CA LYS A 53 -10.66 9.20 6.89
C LYS A 53 -9.29 8.52 6.84
N GLU A 54 -8.41 8.88 7.76
CA GLU A 54 -7.15 8.19 7.94
C GLU A 54 -7.40 6.72 8.33
N TYR A 55 -6.58 5.81 7.83
CA TYR A 55 -6.70 4.39 8.17
C TYR A 55 -6.35 4.13 9.63
N GLU A 56 -7.10 3.23 10.27
CA GLU A 56 -6.68 2.66 11.55
C GLU A 56 -5.39 1.85 11.33
N LYS A 57 -4.31 2.23 12.02
CA LYS A 57 -3.09 1.43 12.07
C LYS A 57 -3.39 0.23 12.96
N ALA A 58 -3.62 -0.93 12.36
CA ALA A 58 -3.62 -2.17 13.14
C ALA A 58 -2.23 -2.33 13.77
N PRO A 59 -2.12 -2.65 15.07
CA PRO A 59 -0.84 -3.03 15.65
C PRO A 59 -0.26 -4.17 14.82
N ILE A 60 1.04 -4.11 14.56
CA ILE A 60 1.76 -5.21 13.94
C ILE A 60 1.63 -6.36 14.94
N ALA A 61 0.78 -7.35 14.65
CA ALA A 61 0.97 -8.64 15.27
C ALA A 61 2.34 -9.08 14.77
N ASP A 62 3.32 -9.11 15.67
CA ASP A 62 4.64 -9.63 15.43
C ASP A 62 4.47 -10.87 14.53
N GLN A 63 5.03 -10.80 13.33
CA GLN A 63 5.27 -12.01 12.56
C GLN A 63 6.32 -12.76 13.37
N ALA A 64 5.84 -13.54 14.34
CA ALA A 64 6.60 -14.51 15.08
C ALA A 64 7.29 -15.39 14.03
N ASN A 65 8.62 -15.32 14.05
CA ASN A 65 9.51 -16.23 13.32
C ASN A 65 9.18 -17.69 13.63
#